data_AF-A0A1Z1MBX3-F1
#
_entry.id   AF-A0A1Z1MBX3-F1
#
_cell.length_a   1.000
_cell.length_b   1.000
_cell.length_c   1.000
_cell.angle_alpha   90.00
_cell.angle_beta   90.00
_cell.angle_gamma   90.00
#
_symmetry.space_group_name_H-M   'P 1'
#
loop_
_entity.id
_entity.type
_entity.pdbx_description
1 polymer ?
#
loop_
_entity_poly.entity_id
_entity_poly.type
_entity_poly.pdbx_seq_one_letter_code
_entity_poly.pdbx_strand_id
1 'polypeptide(L)' 'MTDFWVNLYKFPRFLISVLIGFFLTTFEPVFKLLKKKKSNTLIVTIIIIIIGTCYKIIRVMTGIE' A
#
# COMPACT_ATOMS: atom_id res chain seq x y z
N MET A 1 -34.20 7.41 -20.80
CA MET A 1 -32.82 7.01 -21.20
C MET A 1 -31.73 7.73 -20.40
N THR A 2 -31.97 8.93 -19.89
CA THR A 2 -31.05 9.67 -19.01
C THR A 2 -30.79 8.97 -17.67
N ASP A 3 -31.79 8.31 -17.10
CA ASP A 3 -31.69 7.69 -15.77
C ASP A 3 -30.74 6.48 -15.74
N PHE A 4 -30.64 5.72 -16.84
CA PHE A 4 -29.72 4.58 -16.95
C PHE A 4 -28.27 5.02 -16.82
N TRP A 5 -27.88 6.04 -17.59
CA TRP A 5 -26.52 6.58 -17.55
C TRP A 5 -26.20 7.22 -16.19
N VAL A 6 -27.15 7.96 -15.59
CA VAL A 6 -26.98 8.53 -14.24
C VAL A 6 -26.76 7.45 -13.19
N ASN A 7 -27.46 6.31 -13.29
CA ASN A 7 -27.29 5.21 -12.34
C ASN A 7 -25.98 4.45 -12.56
N LEU A 8 -25.55 4.31 -13.82
CA LEU A 8 -24.28 3.67 -14.17
C LEU A 8 -23.08 4.41 -13.58
N TYR A 9 -23.08 5.74 -13.55
CA TYR A 9 -22.00 6.53 -12.93
C TYR A 9 -21.97 6.47 -11.40
N LYS A 10 -23.08 6.12 -10.73
CA LYS A 10 -23.11 5.98 -9.27
C LYS A 10 -22.35 4.74 -8.80
N PHE A 11 -22.33 3.68 -9.59
CA PHE A 11 -21.72 2.41 -9.22
C PHE A 11 -20.18 2.50 -9.09
N PRO A 12 -19.42 3.06 -10.06
CA PRO A 12 -17.98 3.29 -9.89
C PRO A 12 -17.66 4.17 -8.69
N ARG A 13 -18.45 5.23 -8.46
CA ARG A 13 -18.27 6.11 -7.30
C ARG A 13 -18.43 5.34 -5.99
N PHE A 14 -19.48 4.53 -5.88
CA PHE A 14 -19.70 3.66 -4.73
C PHE A 14 -18.54 2.68 -4.54
N LEU A 15 -18.12 1.98 -5.59
CA LEU A 15 -17.03 1.02 -5.53
C LEU A 15 -15.73 1.66 -5.05
N ILE A 16 -15.37 2.83 -5.59
CA ILE A 16 -14.18 3.58 -5.17
C ILE A 16 -14.29 4.00 -3.70
N SER A 17 -15.46 4.51 -3.26
CA SER A 17 -15.67 4.88 -1.86
C SER A 17 -15.55 3.69 -0.91
N VAL A 18 -16.10 2.52 -1.28
CA VAL A 18 -15.98 1.29 -0.48
C VAL A 18 -14.55 0.80 -0.44
N LEU A 19 -13.85 0.77 -1.59
CA LEU A 19 -12.45 0.35 -1.64
C LEU A 19 -11.57 1.27 -0.78
N ILE A 20 -11.71 2.58 -0.90
CA ILE A 20 -10.95 3.55 -0.10
C ILE A 20 -11.24 3.33 1.40
N GLY A 21 -12.52 3.24 1.80
CA GLY A 21 -12.89 3.01 3.19
C GLY A 21 -12.35 1.68 3.74
N PHE A 22 -12.43 0.62 2.94
CA PHE A 22 -11.89 -0.70 3.28
C PHE A 22 -10.38 -0.66 3.49
N PHE A 23 -9.61 -0.04 2.58
CA PHE A 23 -8.16 0.05 2.72
C PHE A 23 -7.76 0.93 3.91
N LEU A 24 -8.43 2.06 4.11
CA LEU A 24 -8.11 2.96 5.24
C LEU A 24 -8.36 2.28 6.59
N THR A 25 -9.48 1.56 6.74
CA THR A 25 -9.81 0.85 7.99
C THR A 25 -8.94 -0.38 8.18
N THR A 26 -8.68 -1.14 7.13
CA THR A 26 -7.82 -2.34 7.18
C THR A 26 -6.36 -2.00 7.52
N PHE A 27 -5.85 -0.88 6.99
CA PHE A 27 -4.48 -0.43 7.27
C PHE A 27 -4.34 0.51 8.48
N GLU A 28 -5.43 0.92 9.13
CA GLU A 28 -5.39 1.69 10.37
C GLU A 28 -4.43 1.11 11.45
N PRO A 29 -4.46 -0.20 11.78
CA PRO A 29 -3.52 -0.76 12.74
C PRO A 29 -2.07 -0.69 12.25
N VAL A 30 -1.82 -0.79 10.94
CA VAL A 30 -0.49 -0.61 10.35
C VAL A 30 0.01 0.81 10.61
N PHE A 31 -0.81 1.83 10.36
CA PHE A 31 -0.45 3.22 10.66
C PHE A 31 -0.24 3.48 12.17
N LYS A 32 -0.98 2.78 13.04
CA LYS A 32 -0.75 2.84 14.50
C LYS A 32 0.59 2.22 14.91
N LEU A 33 0.98 1.11 14.28
CA LEU A 33 2.29 0.48 14.47
C LEU A 33 3.43 1.43 14.06
N LEU A 34 3.30 2.17 12.96
CA LEU A 34 4.30 3.16 12.55
C LEU A 34 4.49 4.29 13.57
N LYS A 35 3.42 4.73 14.27
CA LYS A 35 3.49 5.81 15.27
C LYS A 35 4.20 5.40 16.57
N LYS A 36 4.28 4.10 16.89
CA LYS A 36 4.89 3.62 18.14
C LYS A 36 6.41 3.59 17.99
N LYS A 37 7.13 4.40 18.79
CA LYS A 37 8.60 4.57 18.71
C LYS A 37 9.40 3.25 18.68
N LYS A 38 9.00 2.23 19.46
CA LYS A 38 9.63 0.90 19.48
C LYS A 38 9.31 0.02 18.26
N SER A 39 8.14 0.22 17.64
CA SER A 39 7.74 -0.50 16.42
C SER A 39 8.33 0.16 15.17
N ASN A 40 8.55 1.48 15.21
CA ASN A 40 9.15 2.22 14.11
C ASN A 40 10.58 1.74 13.80
N THR A 41 11.40 1.47 14.82
CA THR A 41 12.75 0.92 14.62
C THR A 41 12.72 -0.45 13.96
N LEU A 42 11.77 -1.30 14.34
CA LEU A 42 11.58 -2.64 13.76
C LEU A 42 11.19 -2.56 12.28
N ILE A 43 10.26 -1.66 11.95
CA ILE A 43 9.82 -1.41 10.56
C ILE A 43 10.97 -0.86 9.71
N VAL A 44 11.74 0.11 10.24
CA VAL A 44 12.89 0.69 9.53
C VAL A 44 13.95 -0.38 9.24
N THR A 45 14.26 -1.25 10.20
CA THR A 45 15.21 -2.36 9.98
C THR A 45 14.73 -3.30 8.87
N ILE A 46 13.45 -3.66 8.85
CA ILE A 46 12.86 -4.51 7.80
C ILE A 46 12.99 -3.83 6.43
N ILE A 47 12.69 -2.52 6.34
CA ILE A 47 12.82 -1.76 5.08
C ILE A 47 14.26 -1.76 4.58
N ILE A 48 15.25 -1.56 5.46
CA ILE A 48 16.67 -1.58 5.10
C ILE A 48 17.07 -2.96 4.54
N ILE A 49 16.61 -4.05 5.16
CA ILE A 49 16.89 -5.42 4.70
C ILE A 49 16.28 -5.64 3.31
N ILE A 50 15.04 -5.20 3.09
CA ILE A 50 14.38 -5.32 1.78
C ILE A 50 15.16 -4.56 0.71
N ILE A 51 15.52 -3.29 0.98
CA ILE A 51 16.30 -2.47 0.04
C ILE A 51 17.66 -3.12 -0.25
N GLY A 52 18.36 -3.59 0.78
CA GLY A 52 19.65 -4.26 0.60
C GLY A 52 19.53 -5.55 -0.22
N THR A 53 18.45 -6.31 -0.01
CA THR A 53 18.16 -7.52 -0.79
C THR A 53 17.84 -7.19 -2.25
N CYS A 54 16.96 -6.21 -2.49
CA CYS A 54 16.67 -5.73 -3.84
C CYS A 54 17.92 -5.21 -4.55
N TYR A 55 18.76 -4.44 -3.86
CA TYR A 55 20.03 -3.95 -4.40
C TYR A 55 20.94 -5.12 -4.82
N LYS A 56 21.06 -6.14 -3.97
CA LYS A 56 21.84 -7.34 -4.29
C LYS A 56 21.27 -8.09 -5.50
N ILE A 57 19.95 -8.28 -5.54
CA ILE A 57 19.27 -8.92 -6.69
C ILE A 57 19.59 -8.14 -7.97
N ILE A 58 19.46 -6.82 -7.94
CA ILE A 58 19.77 -5.97 -9.09
C ILE A 58 21.24 -6.14 -9.47
N ARG A 59 22.20 -6.05 -8.55
CA ARG A 59 23.63 -6.24 -8.85
C ARG A 59 23.94 -7.57 -9.54
N VAL A 60 23.33 -8.66 -9.06
CA VAL A 60 23.46 -10.00 -9.66
C VAL A 60 22.86 -10.01 -11.07
N MET A 61 21.70 -9.38 -11.27
CA MET A 61 21.06 -9.31 -12.59
C MET A 61 21.85 -8.46 -13.59
N THR A 62 22.56 -7.42 -13.14
CA THR A 62 23.37 -6.56 -14.02
C THR A 62 24.79 -7.06 -14.23
N GLY A 63 25.21 -8.19 -13.63
CA GLY A 63 26.57 -8.73 -13.76
C GLY A 63 27.66 -7.81 -13.20
N ILE A 64 27.30 -6.95 -12.22
CA ILE A 64 28.23 -6.08 -11.50
C ILE A 64 28.91 -6.85 -10.34
N GLU A 65 28.53 -8.12 -10.16
CA GLU A 65 29.17 -9.15 -9.33
C GLU A 65 29.44 -10.39 -10.20
#